data_AF-A0A2N6BPY7-F1
#
_entry.id   AF-A0A2N6BPY7-F1
#
_cell.length_a   1.000
_cell.length_b   1.000
_cell.length_c   1.000
_cell.angle_alpha   90.00
_cell.angle_beta   90.00
_cell.angle_gamma   90.00
#
_symmetry.space_group_name_H-M   'P 1'
#
loop_
_entity.id
_entity.type
_entity.pdbx_description
1 polymer ?
#
loop_
_entity_poly.entity_id
_entity_poly.type
_entity_poly.pdbx_seq_one_letter_code
_entity_poly.pdbx_strand_id
1 'polypeptide(L)'
;MQIARAFFADPSRYSFYNTFSALLVDAKGLLYRSKKEGLMLKGKLEDSGVLEIFNYIQANKAGGVLEVRRGRHLATFLFKEGRLLNATSTSVDIRLSDILYAAGKITPFQISRAMEIHLKEGRGRRIGTILYEECGVPSAVIQEALTSLYTTIAEDVFKWKKGELTFTGAENLEAYAPDGALFLESGVDTGQLLFLIASKGGK
;
A
#
# COMPACT_ATOMS: atom_id res chain seq x y z
N MET A 1 13.30 7.81 25.40
CA MET A 1 14.02 6.96 24.44
C MET A 1 14.05 5.54 25.01
N GLN A 2 13.13 4.65 24.58
CA GLN A 2 13.12 3.18 24.74
C GLN A 2 11.69 2.62 24.53
N ILE A 3 11.15 2.63 23.29
CA ILE A 3 9.95 1.82 22.96
C ILE A 3 10.06 1.20 21.54
N ALA A 4 11.26 0.94 21.04
CA ALA A 4 11.47 0.37 19.70
C ALA A 4 12.13 -1.02 19.69
N ARG A 5 12.42 -1.63 20.85
CA ARG A 5 13.25 -2.85 20.93
C ARG A 5 12.52 -4.17 21.27
N ALA A 6 11.20 -4.15 21.44
CA ALA A 6 10.48 -5.35 21.90
C ALA A 6 9.64 -6.06 20.81
N PHE A 7 9.53 -5.53 19.59
CA PHE A 7 8.56 -6.04 18.61
C PHE A 7 9.07 -7.14 17.65
N PHE A 8 10.37 -7.50 17.66
CA PHE A 8 10.96 -8.32 16.58
C PHE A 8 11.69 -9.61 17.01
N ALA A 9 11.40 -10.22 18.16
CA ALA A 9 12.25 -11.29 18.70
C ALA A 9 11.61 -12.67 19.00
N ASP A 10 10.32 -12.92 18.74
CA ASP A 10 9.73 -14.23 19.11
C ASP A 10 8.57 -14.68 18.21
N PRO A 11 8.80 -15.62 17.27
CA PRO A 11 7.76 -16.21 16.42
C PRO A 11 6.71 -17.04 17.20
N SER A 12 6.97 -17.39 18.46
CA SER A 12 6.06 -18.19 19.29
C SER A 12 5.04 -17.37 20.10
N ARG A 13 5.16 -16.03 20.08
CA ARG A 13 4.19 -15.11 20.67
C ARG A 13 3.01 -14.75 19.76
N TYR A 14 2.97 -15.32 18.55
CA TYR A 14 1.79 -15.32 17.69
C TYR A 14 0.71 -16.31 18.19
N SER A 15 0.40 -16.27 19.49
CA SER A 15 -0.78 -16.89 20.09
C SER A 15 -1.81 -15.82 20.46
N PHE A 16 -2.00 -14.85 19.55
CA PHE A 16 -3.09 -13.87 19.58
C PHE A 16 -4.20 -14.21 18.55
N TYR A 17 -4.11 -15.37 17.90
CA TYR A 17 -5.06 -15.83 16.87
C TYR A 17 -6.44 -16.19 17.45
N ASN A 18 -6.55 -16.63 18.70
CA ASN A 18 -7.84 -16.95 19.31
C ASN A 18 -8.61 -15.75 19.84
N THR A 19 -7.91 -14.65 20.18
CA THR A 19 -8.56 -13.46 20.73
C THR A 19 -9.09 -12.55 19.63
N PHE A 20 -8.45 -12.50 18.45
CA PHE A 20 -8.91 -11.66 17.32
C PHE A 20 -10.13 -12.22 16.56
N SER A 21 -10.26 -13.54 16.42
CA SER A 21 -11.48 -14.14 15.87
C SER A 21 -12.70 -13.90 16.78
N ALA A 22 -12.49 -13.67 18.08
CA ALA A 22 -13.53 -13.36 19.04
C ALA A 22 -13.76 -11.83 19.19
N LEU A 23 -12.70 -11.00 19.12
CA LEU A 23 -12.83 -9.54 19.17
C LEU A 23 -13.55 -8.95 17.96
N LEU A 24 -13.45 -9.60 16.79
CA LEU A 24 -14.18 -9.23 15.59
C LEU A 24 -15.70 -9.43 15.70
N VAL A 25 -16.17 -10.14 16.73
CA VAL A 25 -17.59 -10.45 16.93
C VAL A 25 -18.23 -9.58 18.03
N ASP A 26 -17.47 -9.03 18.99
CA ASP A 26 -18.05 -8.62 20.28
C ASP A 26 -17.83 -7.15 20.73
N ALA A 27 -17.30 -6.27 19.89
CA ALA A 27 -17.19 -4.84 20.24
C ALA A 27 -17.94 -3.94 19.25
N LYS A 28 -19.28 -4.00 19.30
CA LYS A 28 -20.21 -3.01 18.70
C LYS A 28 -19.84 -2.57 17.26
N GLY A 29 -19.85 -3.54 16.35
CA GLY A 29 -20.05 -3.32 14.92
C GLY A 29 -18.82 -3.60 14.04
N LEU A 30 -19.13 -3.93 12.77
CA LEU A 30 -18.22 -3.86 11.60
C LEU A 30 -17.62 -5.18 11.08
N LEU A 31 -18.44 -6.23 11.03
CA LEU A 31 -18.36 -7.22 9.95
C LEU A 31 -19.68 -7.21 9.17
N TYR A 32 -19.70 -6.55 8.01
CA TYR A 32 -20.81 -6.63 7.08
C TYR A 32 -20.44 -7.58 5.94
N ARG A 33 -21.22 -8.66 5.78
CA ARG A 33 -21.13 -9.59 4.65
C ARG A 33 -22.38 -9.40 3.79
N SER A 34 -22.26 -8.62 2.72
CA SER A 34 -23.31 -8.49 1.71
C SER A 34 -23.27 -9.66 0.73
N LYS A 35 -24.42 -10.06 0.18
CA LYS A 35 -24.51 -11.12 -0.84
C LYS A 35 -23.84 -10.74 -2.18
N LYS A 36 -23.38 -9.50 -2.35
CA LYS A 36 -22.86 -8.94 -3.62
C LYS A 36 -21.51 -8.21 -3.47
N GLU A 37 -21.03 -7.98 -2.25
CA GLU A 37 -19.78 -7.28 -1.96
C GLU A 37 -18.94 -8.13 -1.01
N GLY A 38 -17.62 -8.19 -1.22
CA GLY A 38 -16.70 -8.96 -0.40
C GLY A 38 -16.63 -8.47 1.06
N LEU A 39 -15.75 -9.07 1.84
CA LEU A 39 -15.51 -8.71 3.25
C LEU A 39 -15.29 -7.19 3.41
N MET A 40 -16.08 -6.52 4.25
CA MET A 40 -15.84 -5.11 4.60
C MET A 40 -15.43 -4.99 6.08
N LEU A 41 -14.24 -4.44 6.33
CA LEU A 41 -13.75 -4.09 7.66
C LEU A 41 -13.73 -2.57 7.76
N LYS A 42 -14.35 -1.99 8.79
CA LYS A 42 -14.27 -0.55 9.06
C LYS A 42 -13.88 -0.36 10.52
N GLY A 43 -13.16 0.72 10.80
CA GLY A 43 -12.73 1.01 12.16
C GLY A 43 -12.10 2.38 12.28
N LYS A 44 -11.70 2.72 13.50
CA LYS A 44 -10.92 3.91 13.79
C LYS A 44 -9.44 3.55 13.88
N LEU A 45 -8.58 4.48 13.44
CA LEU A 45 -7.13 4.29 13.50
C LEU A 45 -6.61 4.14 14.92
N GLU A 46 -7.23 4.82 15.89
CA GLU A 46 -6.87 4.75 17.30
C GLU A 46 -7.15 3.38 17.96
N ASP A 47 -8.03 2.56 17.38
CA ASP A 47 -8.48 1.29 17.97
C ASP A 47 -7.72 0.08 17.40
N SER A 48 -7.39 0.10 16.10
CA SER A 48 -6.78 -1.05 15.40
C SER A 48 -5.49 -0.68 14.64
N GLY A 49 -5.28 0.60 14.34
CA GLY A 49 -4.15 1.04 13.50
C GLY A 49 -4.14 0.45 12.09
N VAL A 50 -3.25 0.96 11.24
CA VAL A 50 -3.13 0.47 9.84
C VAL A 50 -2.29 -0.81 9.75
N LEU A 51 -1.34 -0.98 10.67
CA LEU A 51 -0.42 -2.13 10.70
C LEU A 51 -1.15 -3.46 10.89
N GLU A 52 -2.19 -3.50 11.72
CA GLU A 52 -2.97 -4.72 11.95
C GLU A 52 -3.71 -5.18 10.68
N ILE A 53 -4.25 -4.24 9.91
CA ILE A 53 -4.90 -4.55 8.63
C ILE A 53 -3.88 -5.08 7.61
N PHE A 54 -2.68 -4.51 7.55
CA PHE A 54 -1.59 -5.03 6.69
C PHE A 54 -1.22 -6.47 7.07
N ASN A 55 -1.09 -6.75 8.37
CA ASN A 55 -0.80 -8.10 8.87
C ASN A 55 -1.94 -9.08 8.52
N TYR A 56 -3.20 -8.67 8.70
CA TYR A 56 -4.37 -9.46 8.32
C TYR A 56 -4.36 -9.81 6.83
N ILE A 57 -4.13 -8.80 5.97
CA ILE A 57 -4.09 -8.96 4.52
C ILE A 57 -3.00 -9.93 4.10
N GLN A 58 -1.79 -9.78 4.67
CA GLN A 58 -0.67 -10.68 4.40
C GLN A 58 -0.98 -12.12 4.82
N ALA A 59 -1.45 -12.32 6.06
CA ALA A 59 -1.68 -13.64 6.62
C ALA A 59 -2.79 -14.41 5.89
N ASN A 60 -3.84 -13.70 5.46
CA ASN A 60 -5.00 -14.31 4.79
C ASN A 60 -4.91 -14.25 3.27
N LYS A 61 -3.81 -13.74 2.71
CA LYS A 61 -3.66 -13.44 1.28
C LYS A 61 -4.85 -12.65 0.72
N ALA A 62 -5.38 -11.71 1.50
CA ALA A 62 -6.58 -10.98 1.12
C ALA A 62 -6.30 -10.06 -0.06
N GLY A 63 -7.30 -9.91 -0.94
CA GLY A 63 -7.33 -8.93 -2.02
C GLY A 63 -8.42 -7.90 -1.76
N GLY A 64 -8.17 -6.64 -2.13
CA GLY A 64 -9.11 -5.55 -1.90
C GLY A 64 -8.46 -4.18 -1.80
N VAL A 65 -9.24 -3.21 -1.34
CA VAL A 65 -8.80 -1.82 -1.17
C VAL A 65 -8.91 -1.42 0.28
N LEU A 66 -7.82 -0.89 0.83
CA LEU A 66 -7.81 -0.19 2.12
C LEU A 66 -7.78 1.31 1.89
N GLU A 67 -8.80 2.00 2.36
CA GLU A 67 -8.84 3.46 2.47
C GLU A 67 -8.57 3.89 3.91
N VAL A 68 -7.71 4.90 4.06
CA VAL A 68 -7.39 5.50 5.35
C VAL A 68 -7.58 7.01 5.26
N ARG A 69 -8.42 7.58 6.12
CA ARG A 69 -8.75 9.01 6.15
C ARG A 69 -8.30 9.65 7.46
N ARG A 70 -7.62 10.80 7.37
CA ARG A 70 -7.28 11.67 8.51
C ARG A 70 -7.53 13.13 8.14
N GLY A 71 -8.65 13.68 8.62
CA GLY A 71 -9.08 15.03 8.25
C GLY A 71 -9.25 15.14 6.74
N ARG A 72 -8.49 16.02 6.09
CA ARG A 72 -8.47 16.19 4.63
C ARG A 72 -7.58 15.20 3.87
N HIS A 73 -6.80 14.38 4.58
CA HIS A 73 -5.88 13.45 3.96
C HIS A 73 -6.55 12.09 3.73
N LEU A 74 -6.26 11.52 2.56
CA LEU A 74 -6.72 10.20 2.13
C LEU A 74 -5.50 9.43 1.64
N ALA A 75 -5.34 8.20 2.14
CA ALA A 75 -4.44 7.22 1.60
C ALA A 75 -5.23 5.99 1.13
N THR A 76 -4.82 5.41 0.02
CA THR A 76 -5.45 4.23 -0.58
C THR A 76 -4.38 3.20 -0.88
N PHE A 77 -4.62 1.96 -0.48
CA PHE A 77 -3.75 0.81 -0.73
C PHE A 77 -4.56 -0.28 -1.43
N LEU A 78 -4.07 -0.74 -2.58
CA LEU A 78 -4.66 -1.83 -3.35
C LEU A 78 -3.87 -3.10 -3.09
N PHE A 79 -4.56 -4.20 -2.77
CA PHE A 79 -3.94 -5.48 -2.46
C PHE A 79 -4.47 -6.60 -3.34
N LYS A 80 -3.60 -7.57 -3.65
CA LYS A 80 -3.94 -8.84 -4.30
C LYS A 80 -3.10 -9.95 -3.70
N GLU A 81 -3.73 -11.03 -3.28
CA GLU A 81 -3.03 -12.20 -2.71
C GLU A 81 -2.06 -11.82 -1.56
N GLY A 82 -2.45 -10.85 -0.74
CA GLY A 82 -1.63 -10.36 0.38
C GLY A 82 -0.49 -9.42 -0.01
N ARG A 83 -0.35 -9.08 -1.30
CA ARG A 83 0.71 -8.21 -1.83
C ARG A 83 0.17 -6.82 -2.15
N LEU A 84 0.98 -5.80 -1.89
CA LEU A 84 0.64 -4.41 -2.16
C LEU A 84 0.89 -4.08 -3.63
N LEU A 85 -0.20 -3.85 -4.35
CA LEU A 85 -0.21 -3.57 -5.77
C LEU A 85 -0.01 -2.10 -6.09
N ASN A 86 -0.64 -1.24 -5.28
CA ASN A 86 -0.58 0.19 -5.45
C ASN A 86 -0.79 0.90 -4.12
N ALA A 87 -0.14 2.05 -3.94
CA ALA A 87 -0.38 2.95 -2.82
C ALA A 87 -0.40 4.40 -3.31
N THR A 88 -1.37 5.17 -2.83
CA THR A 88 -1.45 6.62 -3.03
C THR A 88 -1.75 7.31 -1.71
N SER A 89 -1.31 8.57 -1.56
CA SER A 89 -1.71 9.40 -0.43
C SER A 89 -1.70 10.87 -0.82
N THR A 90 -2.66 11.63 -0.29
CA THR A 90 -2.68 13.10 -0.42
C THR A 90 -1.82 13.81 0.63
N SER A 91 -1.18 13.08 1.56
CA SER A 91 -0.19 13.63 2.51
C SER A 91 1.25 13.55 2.02
N VAL A 92 1.53 12.75 0.99
CA VAL A 92 2.88 12.50 0.45
C VAL A 92 2.96 13.09 -0.95
N ASP A 93 3.76 14.15 -1.11
CA ASP A 93 3.99 14.80 -2.41
C ASP A 93 5.31 14.31 -3.03
N ILE A 94 5.40 13.00 -3.25
CA ILE A 94 6.52 12.35 -3.94
C ILE A 94 5.94 11.44 -5.02
N ARG A 95 6.51 11.50 -6.22
CA ARG A 95 6.11 10.68 -7.37
C ARG A 95 7.19 9.67 -7.72
N LEU A 96 6.81 8.66 -8.50
CA LEU A 96 7.75 7.67 -9.04
C LEU A 96 8.92 8.33 -9.80
N SER A 97 8.64 9.36 -10.61
CA SER A 97 9.65 10.11 -11.35
C SER A 97 10.68 10.77 -10.44
N ASP A 98 10.25 11.27 -9.28
CA ASP A 98 11.13 11.99 -8.35
C ASP A 98 12.14 11.03 -7.72
N ILE A 99 11.67 9.83 -7.33
CA ILE A 99 12.53 8.77 -6.78
C ILE A 99 13.54 8.30 -7.82
N LEU A 100 13.08 8.03 -9.04
CA LEU A 100 13.94 7.57 -10.13
C LEU A 100 14.98 8.64 -10.51
N TYR A 101 14.57 9.90 -10.56
CA TYR A 101 15.46 11.01 -10.89
C TYR A 101 16.52 11.24 -9.80
N ALA A 102 16.10 11.28 -8.53
CA ALA A 102 17.01 11.43 -7.39
C ALA A 102 18.04 10.29 -7.31
N ALA A 103 17.66 9.08 -7.73
CA ALA A 103 18.55 7.92 -7.81
C ALA A 103 19.44 7.88 -9.07
N GLY A 104 19.37 8.90 -9.95
CA GLY A 104 20.13 8.96 -11.20
C GLY A 104 19.72 7.90 -12.23
N LYS A 105 18.51 7.34 -12.10
CA LYS A 105 18.02 6.23 -12.94
C LYS A 105 17.30 6.69 -14.20
N ILE A 106 16.81 7.93 -14.20
CA ILE A 106 16.19 8.56 -15.36
C ILE A 106 16.71 9.99 -15.53
N THR A 107 16.65 10.48 -16.76
CA THR A 107 17.04 11.84 -17.14
C THR A 107 15.83 12.79 -17.21
N PRO A 108 16.03 14.12 -17.17
CA PRO A 108 14.95 15.08 -17.38
C PRO A 108 14.26 14.92 -18.74
N PHE A 109 15.00 14.45 -19.76
CA PHE A 109 14.45 14.14 -21.07
C PHE A 109 13.47 12.97 -21.01
N GLN A 110 13.82 11.87 -20.35
CA GLN A 110 12.93 10.72 -20.17
C GLN A 110 11.68 11.08 -19.36
N ILE A 111 11.81 11.93 -18.32
CA ILE A 111 10.65 12.44 -17.56
C ILE A 111 9.70 13.21 -18.47
N SER A 112 10.25 14.17 -19.23
CA SER A 112 9.47 15.00 -20.15
C SER A 112 8.77 14.15 -21.22
N ARG A 113 9.50 13.18 -21.80
CA ARG A 113 8.98 12.26 -22.81
C ARG A 113 7.83 11.39 -22.25
N ALA A 114 8.02 10.82 -21.06
CA ALA A 114 7.00 9.98 -20.45
C ALA A 114 5.73 10.77 -20.10
N MET A 115 5.89 12.01 -19.61
CA MET A 115 4.77 12.90 -19.33
C MET A 115 4.02 13.33 -20.60
N GLU A 116 4.74 13.60 -21.69
CA GLU A 116 4.13 13.93 -22.99
C GLU A 116 3.22 12.80 -23.49
N ILE A 117 3.71 11.56 -23.45
CA ILE A 117 2.95 10.37 -23.86
C ILE A 117 1.74 10.17 -22.95
N HIS A 118 1.95 10.23 -21.62
CA HIS A 118 0.87 10.06 -20.64
C HIS A 118 -0.27 11.05 -20.85
N LEU A 119 0.05 12.31 -21.16
CA LEU A 119 -0.97 13.33 -21.43
C LEU A 119 -1.66 13.13 -22.79
N LYS A 120 -0.90 12.77 -23.84
CA LYS A 120 -1.45 12.50 -25.18
C LYS A 120 -2.43 11.33 -25.20
N GLU A 121 -2.16 10.30 -24.40
CA GLU A 121 -3.00 9.10 -24.29
C GLU A 121 -4.16 9.25 -23.30
N GLY A 122 -4.49 10.49 -22.88
CA GLY A 122 -5.60 10.73 -21.95
C GLY A 122 -5.39 10.11 -20.57
N ARG A 123 -4.13 9.89 -20.17
CA ARG A 123 -3.71 9.25 -18.91
C ARG A 123 -4.04 7.76 -18.80
N GLY A 124 -4.33 7.08 -19.91
CA GLY A 124 -4.67 5.66 -19.93
C GLY A 124 -3.51 4.71 -19.59
N ARG A 125 -2.25 5.12 -19.80
CA ARG A 125 -1.05 4.36 -19.38
C ARG A 125 -0.36 5.02 -18.19
N ARG A 126 0.16 4.22 -17.27
CA ARG A 126 0.92 4.71 -16.11
C ARG A 126 2.32 5.17 -16.53
N ILE A 127 2.85 6.21 -15.85
CA ILE A 127 4.20 6.74 -16.12
C ILE A 127 5.29 5.66 -16.00
N GLY A 128 5.18 4.73 -15.05
CA GLY A 128 6.12 3.60 -14.94
C GLY A 128 6.13 2.73 -16.19
N THR A 129 4.96 2.39 -16.73
CA THR A 129 4.80 1.64 -17.98
C THR A 129 5.44 2.36 -19.15
N ILE A 130 5.18 3.66 -19.28
CA ILE A 130 5.76 4.48 -20.36
C ILE A 130 7.28 4.57 -20.23
N LEU A 131 7.81 4.71 -19.02
CA LEU A 131 9.25 4.73 -18.78
C LEU A 131 9.92 3.40 -19.17
N TYR A 132 9.25 2.27 -18.95
CA TYR A 132 9.72 0.96 -19.39
C TYR A 132 9.68 0.79 -20.90
N GLU A 133 8.50 0.95 -21.50
CA GLU A 133 8.25 0.61 -22.90
C GLU A 133 8.86 1.64 -23.87
N GLU A 134 8.84 2.92 -23.50
CA GLU A 134 9.18 4.02 -24.43
C GLU A 134 10.51 4.71 -24.10
N CYS A 135 11.01 4.55 -22.88
CA CYS A 135 12.20 5.25 -22.40
C CYS A 135 13.36 4.31 -22.02
N GLY A 136 13.18 2.99 -22.17
CA GLY A 136 14.22 1.99 -21.92
C GLY A 136 14.63 1.84 -20.45
N VAL A 137 13.79 2.26 -19.51
CA VAL A 137 14.06 2.12 -18.08
C VAL A 137 13.78 0.67 -17.67
N PRO A 138 14.74 -0.07 -17.11
CA PRO A 138 14.51 -1.48 -16.76
C PRO A 138 13.37 -1.66 -15.76
N SER A 139 12.56 -2.71 -15.93
CA SER A 139 11.43 -3.01 -15.03
C SER A 139 11.85 -3.18 -13.57
N ALA A 140 13.00 -3.82 -13.32
CA ALA A 140 13.57 -3.96 -11.98
C ALA A 140 13.86 -2.61 -11.30
N VAL A 141 14.31 -1.61 -12.06
CA VAL A 141 14.58 -0.25 -11.56
C VAL A 141 13.27 0.46 -11.20
N ILE A 142 12.23 0.28 -12.01
CA ILE A 142 10.88 0.81 -11.73
C ILE A 142 10.31 0.14 -10.47
N GLN A 143 10.47 -1.19 -10.34
CA GLN A 143 10.01 -1.95 -9.19
C GLN A 143 10.69 -1.53 -7.88
N GLU A 144 12.00 -1.29 -7.91
CA GLU A 144 12.74 -0.77 -6.75
C GLU A 144 12.22 0.62 -6.33
N ALA A 145 12.00 1.50 -7.30
CA ALA A 145 11.49 2.85 -7.05
C ALA A 145 10.03 2.84 -6.52
N LEU A 146 9.17 1.97 -7.07
CA LEU A 146 7.81 1.77 -6.55
C LEU A 146 7.82 1.21 -5.12
N THR A 147 8.71 0.26 -4.83
CA THR A 147 8.88 -0.27 -3.47
C THR A 147 9.25 0.84 -2.49
N SER A 148 10.18 1.73 -2.87
CA SER A 148 10.52 2.90 -2.06
C SER A 148 9.36 3.88 -1.89
N LEU A 149 8.60 4.14 -2.96
CA LEU A 149 7.42 5.01 -2.91
C LEU A 149 6.37 4.49 -1.94
N TYR A 150 6.00 3.21 -2.09
CA TYR A 150 4.96 2.59 -1.29
C TYR A 150 5.38 2.44 0.17
N THR A 151 6.66 2.15 0.42
CA THR A 151 7.24 2.19 1.77
C THR A 151 7.07 3.58 2.38
N THR A 152 7.42 4.64 1.65
CA THR A 152 7.30 6.02 2.13
C THR A 152 5.84 6.40 2.47
N ILE A 153 4.89 6.00 1.62
CA ILE A 153 3.46 6.23 1.85
C ILE A 153 2.97 5.48 3.09
N ALA A 154 3.31 4.20 3.22
CA ALA A 154 2.94 3.39 4.36
C ALA A 154 3.57 3.94 5.67
N GLU A 155 4.83 4.36 5.64
CA GLU A 155 5.52 4.99 6.78
C GLU A 155 4.82 6.27 7.25
N ASP A 156 4.38 7.13 6.32
CA ASP A 156 3.61 8.33 6.70
C ASP A 156 2.28 7.94 7.36
N VAL A 157 1.53 7.05 6.72
CA VAL A 157 0.20 6.64 7.18
C VAL A 157 0.26 5.92 8.53
N PHE A 158 1.29 5.11 8.78
CA PHE A 158 1.47 4.41 10.07
C PHE A 158 1.72 5.37 11.24
N LYS A 159 2.14 6.61 10.98
CA LYS A 159 2.29 7.66 12.01
C LYS A 159 0.96 8.28 12.40
N TRP A 160 -0.11 8.07 11.63
CA TRP A 160 -1.42 8.67 11.88
C TRP A 160 -2.07 8.02 13.12
N LYS A 161 -2.28 8.82 14.17
CA LYS A 161 -2.83 8.34 15.46
C LYS A 161 -4.36 8.36 15.56
N LYS A 162 -5.02 9.08 14.67
CA LYS A 162 -6.48 9.26 14.65
C LYS A 162 -6.97 9.28 13.21
N GLY A 163 -8.16 8.75 12.99
CA GLY A 163 -8.79 8.75 11.68
C GLY A 163 -9.68 7.54 11.49
N GLU A 164 -10.10 7.33 10.25
CA GLU A 164 -10.97 6.22 9.87
C GLU A 164 -10.25 5.33 8.88
N LEU A 165 -10.46 4.03 9.00
CA LEU A 165 -10.00 3.03 8.03
C LEU A 165 -11.19 2.25 7.51
N THR A 166 -11.11 1.84 6.25
CA THR A 166 -12.09 0.93 5.64
C THR A 166 -11.36 0.03 4.65
N PHE A 167 -11.37 -1.28 4.91
CA PHE A 167 -10.95 -2.29 3.96
C PHE A 167 -12.18 -2.91 3.29
N THR A 168 -12.19 -2.91 1.97
CA THR A 168 -13.21 -3.58 1.16
C THR A 168 -12.53 -4.68 0.35
N GLY A 169 -12.83 -5.93 0.70
CA GLY A 169 -12.36 -7.11 0.01
C GLY A 169 -13.00 -7.24 -1.37
N ALA A 170 -12.18 -7.56 -2.37
CA ALA A 170 -12.62 -7.70 -3.75
C ALA A 170 -11.84 -8.80 -4.46
N GLU A 171 -12.54 -9.62 -5.24
CA GLU A 171 -11.94 -10.62 -6.13
C GLU A 171 -11.52 -10.00 -7.46
N ASN A 172 -12.34 -9.09 -8.00
CA ASN A 172 -11.99 -8.30 -9.19
C ASN A 172 -11.48 -6.90 -8.79
N LEU A 173 -10.18 -6.69 -9.03
CA LEU A 173 -9.49 -5.45 -8.70
C LEU A 173 -9.46 -4.42 -9.84
N GLU A 174 -9.90 -4.78 -11.05
CA GLU A 174 -9.88 -3.89 -12.22
C GLU A 174 -10.68 -2.61 -11.99
N ALA A 175 -11.81 -2.72 -11.29
CA ALA A 175 -12.65 -1.58 -10.91
C ALA A 175 -11.91 -0.57 -10.01
N TYR A 176 -10.89 -1.02 -9.28
CA TYR A 176 -10.06 -0.21 -8.38
C TYR A 176 -8.72 0.17 -9.00
N ALA A 177 -8.44 -0.32 -10.21
CA ALA A 177 -7.22 -0.15 -10.97
C ALA A 177 -7.53 0.33 -12.41
N PRO A 178 -8.28 1.44 -12.60
CA PRO A 178 -8.94 1.80 -13.87
C PRO A 178 -8.02 2.08 -15.09
N ASP A 179 -6.71 1.86 -14.99
CA ASP A 179 -5.73 2.14 -16.05
C ASP A 179 -4.82 0.91 -16.33
N GLY A 180 -5.37 -0.31 -16.23
CA GLY A 180 -4.59 -1.56 -16.36
C GLY A 180 -3.50 -1.69 -15.28
N ALA A 181 -3.78 -1.15 -14.09
CA ALA A 181 -2.75 -0.76 -13.15
C ALA A 181 -2.14 -1.95 -12.40
N LEU A 182 -1.13 -2.59 -12.98
CA LEU A 182 -0.10 -3.33 -12.26
C LEU A 182 1.19 -3.39 -13.07
N PHE A 183 2.09 -2.43 -12.88
CA PHE A 183 3.48 -2.66 -13.30
C PHE A 183 4.17 -3.70 -12.40
N LEU A 184 3.55 -4.03 -11.27
CA LEU A 184 3.91 -5.15 -10.42
C LEU A 184 2.83 -6.22 -10.56
N GLU A 185 2.84 -7.02 -11.63
CA GLU A 185 1.97 -8.22 -11.70
C GLU A 185 2.10 -9.08 -10.41
N SER A 186 3.29 -9.02 -9.78
CA SER A 186 3.61 -9.67 -8.51
C SER A 186 3.40 -8.81 -7.24
N GLY A 187 3.10 -7.51 -7.34
CA GLY A 187 3.03 -6.60 -6.20
C GLY A 187 4.35 -6.45 -5.40
N VAL A 188 4.34 -5.57 -4.39
CA VAL A 188 5.35 -5.56 -3.32
C VAL A 188 4.90 -6.54 -2.24
N ASP A 189 5.79 -7.43 -1.81
CA ASP A 189 5.50 -8.30 -0.68
C ASP A 189 5.27 -7.44 0.58
N THR A 190 4.07 -7.56 1.17
CA THR A 190 3.68 -6.74 2.32
C THR A 190 4.57 -7.04 3.52
N GLY A 191 5.02 -8.29 3.70
CA GLY A 191 5.96 -8.65 4.76
C GLY A 191 7.32 -7.98 4.59
N GLN A 192 7.86 -7.99 3.37
CA GLN A 192 9.08 -7.27 3.03
C GLN A 192 8.93 -5.77 3.28
N LEU A 193 7.79 -5.18 2.89
CA LEU A 193 7.50 -3.77 3.13
C LEU A 193 7.49 -3.46 4.64
N LEU A 194 6.78 -4.26 5.43
CA LEU A 194 6.74 -4.10 6.89
C LEU A 194 8.12 -4.25 7.54
N PHE A 195 8.92 -5.23 7.07
CA PHE A 195 10.31 -5.40 7.50
C PHE A 195 11.18 -4.18 7.17
N LEU A 196 11.05 -3.61 5.98
CA LEU A 196 11.79 -2.41 5.58
C LEU A 196 11.45 -1.23 6.48
N ILE A 197 10.16 -1.00 6.76
CA ILE A 197 9.69 0.06 7.68
C ILE A 197 10.29 -0.14 9.07
N ALA A 198 10.23 -1.36 9.60
CA ALA A 198 10.77 -1.70 10.90
C ALA A 198 12.28 -1.44 11.00
N SER A 199 13.03 -1.80 9.96
CA SER A 199 14.49 -1.65 9.92
C SER A 199 14.95 -0.19 9.92
N LYS A 200 14.16 0.72 9.33
CA LYS A 200 14.46 2.16 9.26
C LYS A 200 14.14 2.91 10.56
N GLY A 201 13.12 2.48 11.30
CA GLY A 201 12.72 3.11 12.56
C GLY A 201 13.63 2.83 13.77
N GLY A 202 14.68 2.03 13.59
CA GLY A 202 15.62 1.61 14.64
C GLY A 202 16.90 2.45 14.78
N LYS A 203 17.03 3.59 14.08
CA LYS A 203 18.16 4.52 14.22
C LYS A 203 17.81 5.74 15.05
#